data_AF-A0A950LXN9-F1
#
_entry.id   AF-A0A950LXN9-F1
#
_cell.length_a   1.000
_cell.length_b   1.000
_cell.length_c   1.000
_cell.angle_alpha   90.00
_cell.angle_beta   90.00
_cell.angle_gamma   90.00
#
_symmetry.space_group_name_H-M   'P 1'
#
loop_
_entity.id
_entity.type
_entity.pdbx_description
1 polymer ?
#
loop_
_entity_poly.entity_id
_entity_poly.type
_entity_poly.pdbx_seq_one_letter_code
_entity_poly.pdbx_strand_id
1 'polypeptide(L)'
;MKDEERIRCPVHDLISFKRSRADDALLWELIQSRPIQRLRRIKQLGFSEFVYPGATHSRFSHSLGAMQMARRMIDVLSRNQSFDTSGDHDKTATLVAALLHDIGHGPYSHVFEDILDHFGIKRNHEAFTLALIEGTEIKDKLTAAGLYEKTINLFTKEPGYNVFNAIISSQLDCDRLDFLCRDRYHTGIRSAALDLEWLFDSLRIEEVPI
;
A
#
# COMPACT_ATOMS: atom_id res chain seq x y z
N MET A 1 20.06 18.04 -13.20
CA MET A 1 18.95 17.79 -12.25
C MET A 1 18.95 16.30 -11.97
N LYS A 2 18.76 15.82 -10.72
CA LYS A 2 18.75 14.36 -10.46
C LYS A 2 17.56 13.73 -11.19
N ASP A 3 17.83 12.73 -12.03
CA ASP A 3 16.84 12.02 -12.85
C ASP A 3 16.01 10.99 -12.03
N GLU A 4 16.38 10.81 -10.77
CA GLU A 4 15.82 9.79 -9.89
C GLU A 4 15.67 10.35 -8.47
N GLU A 5 14.49 10.11 -7.90
CA GLU A 5 14.18 10.38 -6.50
C GLU A 5 14.32 9.10 -5.70
N ARG A 6 14.75 9.20 -4.44
CA ARG A 6 15.07 8.03 -3.62
C ARG A 6 14.63 8.22 -2.17
N ILE A 7 14.08 7.15 -1.58
CA ILE A 7 13.74 7.06 -0.16
C ILE A 7 14.46 5.87 0.44
N ARG A 8 15.18 6.09 1.55
CA ARG A 8 15.75 4.99 2.35
C ARG A 8 14.70 4.48 3.32
N CYS A 9 14.31 3.23 3.16
CA CYS A 9 13.44 2.48 4.05
C CYS A 9 14.28 1.49 4.87
N PRO A 10 14.12 1.43 6.20
CA PRO A 10 14.86 0.46 7.01
C PRO A 10 14.41 -1.00 6.79
N VAL A 11 13.19 -1.20 6.25
CA VAL A 11 12.61 -2.54 6.02
C VAL A 11 12.89 -3.03 4.60
N HIS A 12 12.80 -2.14 3.61
CA HIS A 12 12.88 -2.47 2.17
C HIS A 12 14.05 -1.80 1.45
N ASP A 13 15.08 -1.40 2.19
CA ASP A 13 16.27 -0.73 1.68
C ASP A 13 16.00 0.54 0.84
N LEU A 14 16.44 0.58 -0.42
CA LEU A 14 16.36 1.76 -1.27
C LEU A 14 15.14 1.66 -2.17
N ILE A 15 14.18 2.58 -1.99
CA ILE A 15 13.03 2.74 -2.86
C ILE A 15 13.34 3.89 -3.82
N SER A 16 13.39 3.60 -5.12
CA SER A 16 13.77 4.56 -6.16
C SER A 16 12.60 4.85 -7.11
N PHE A 17 12.52 6.10 -7.57
CA PHE A 17 11.51 6.59 -8.50
C PHE A 17 12.21 7.32 -9.65
N LYS A 18 12.20 6.73 -10.85
CA LYS A 18 12.81 7.32 -12.04
C LYS A 18 11.83 8.26 -12.72
N ARG A 19 12.17 9.56 -12.83
CA ARG A 19 11.26 10.56 -13.42
C ARG A 19 10.94 10.30 -14.90
N SER A 20 11.80 9.56 -15.59
CA SER A 20 11.59 9.12 -16.97
C SER A 20 10.49 8.05 -17.14
N ARG A 21 10.08 7.37 -16.06
CA ARG A 21 8.94 6.44 -16.10
C ARG A 21 7.69 7.16 -15.59
N ALA A 22 6.60 7.07 -16.36
CA ALA A 22 5.35 7.76 -16.04
C ALA A 22 4.72 7.27 -14.72
N ASP A 23 4.83 5.98 -14.42
CA ASP A 23 4.36 5.37 -13.17
C ASP A 23 5.11 5.93 -11.95
N ASP A 24 6.44 5.97 -11.99
CA ASP A 24 7.27 6.51 -10.92
C ASP A 24 7.07 8.03 -10.73
N ALA A 25 6.89 8.78 -11.83
CA ALA A 25 6.59 10.21 -11.77
C ALA A 25 5.26 10.47 -11.05
N LEU A 26 4.21 9.73 -11.39
CA LEU A 26 2.90 9.82 -10.73
C LEU A 26 2.97 9.40 -9.26
N LEU A 27 3.61 8.27 -8.95
CA LEU A 27 3.77 7.78 -7.58
C LEU A 27 4.50 8.81 -6.72
N TRP A 28 5.58 9.40 -7.25
CA TRP A 28 6.30 10.46 -6.55
C TRP A 28 5.39 11.67 -6.28
N GLU A 29 4.62 12.10 -7.27
CA GLU A 29 3.65 13.18 -7.13
C GLU A 29 2.57 12.90 -6.07
N LEU A 30 2.05 11.68 -6.02
CA LEU A 30 1.08 11.23 -5.02
C LEU A 30 1.71 11.17 -3.62
N ILE A 31 2.95 10.71 -3.50
CA ILE A 31 3.69 10.70 -2.23
C ILE A 31 3.79 12.12 -1.65
N GLN A 32 3.97 13.14 -2.50
CA GLN A 32 4.04 14.54 -2.07
C GLN A 32 2.67 15.19 -1.79
N SER A 33 1.56 14.50 -2.08
CA SER A 33 0.21 15.03 -1.85
C SER A 33 -0.10 15.22 -0.37
N ARG A 34 -0.98 16.17 -0.04
CA ARG A 34 -1.38 16.49 1.33
C ARG A 34 -2.00 15.29 2.05
N PRO A 35 -2.89 14.49 1.44
CA PRO A 35 -3.48 13.33 2.11
C PRO A 35 -2.43 12.27 2.49
N ILE A 36 -1.44 12.01 1.63
CA ILE A 36 -0.37 11.06 1.96
C ILE A 36 0.59 11.64 3.00
N GLN A 37 1.03 12.89 2.85
CA GLN A 37 1.92 13.54 3.83
C GLN A 37 1.28 13.65 5.22
N ARG A 38 -0.06 13.60 5.31
CA ARG A 38 -0.78 13.50 6.59
C ARG A 38 -0.43 12.24 7.36
N LEU A 39 -0.25 11.10 6.67
CA LEU A 39 0.01 9.80 7.29
C LEU A 39 1.31 9.78 8.11
N ARG A 40 2.24 10.73 7.91
CA ARG A 40 3.44 10.88 8.74
C ARG A 40 3.13 11.13 10.21
N ARG A 41 1.94 11.67 10.50
CA ARG A 41 1.47 12.02 11.85
C ARG A 41 0.52 10.97 12.45
N ILE A 42 0.29 9.87 11.74
CA ILE A 42 -0.60 8.79 12.17
C ILE A 42 0.26 7.56 12.46
N LYS A 43 0.25 7.10 13.71
CA LYS A 43 1.02 5.92 14.15
C LYS A 43 0.36 4.65 13.61
N GLN A 44 1.17 3.70 13.14
CA GLN A 44 0.68 2.41 12.65
C GLN A 44 -0.08 1.68 13.76
N LEU A 45 0.60 1.47 14.90
CA LEU A 45 0.13 0.63 16.00
C LEU A 45 -0.52 1.40 17.15
N GLY A 46 -1.01 2.62 16.90
CA GLY A 46 -1.71 3.44 17.89
C GLY A 46 -0.90 3.64 19.18
N PHE A 47 -1.38 3.04 20.27
CA PHE A 47 -0.80 3.13 21.62
C PHE A 47 0.27 2.08 21.94
N SER A 48 0.60 1.20 20.99
CA SER A 48 1.55 0.11 21.23
C SER A 48 2.94 0.59 21.63
N GLU A 49 3.30 1.85 21.34
CA GLU A 49 4.55 2.45 21.80
C GLU A 49 4.70 2.49 23.33
N PHE A 50 3.59 2.48 24.08
CA PHE A 50 3.63 2.43 25.55
C PHE A 50 4.05 1.06 26.09
N VAL A 51 3.97 0.02 25.26
CA VAL A 51 4.42 -1.34 25.59
C VAL A 51 5.73 -1.67 24.85
N TYR A 52 5.84 -1.25 23.59
CA TYR A 52 7.00 -1.41 22.71
C TYR A 52 7.53 -0.02 22.31
N PRO A 53 8.47 0.58 23.06
CA PRO A 53 8.92 1.96 22.83
C PRO A 53 9.47 2.26 21.42
N GLY A 54 9.86 1.23 20.66
CA GLY A 54 10.29 1.38 19.26
C GLY A 54 9.15 1.42 18.23
N ALA A 55 7.91 1.09 18.61
CA ALA A 55 6.72 1.05 17.74
C ALA A 55 6.17 2.45 17.41
N THR A 56 7.05 3.36 17.01
CA THR A 56 6.75 4.77 16.70
C THR A 56 6.57 5.04 15.20
N HIS A 57 6.59 3.99 14.37
CA HIS A 57 6.46 4.13 12.92
C HIS A 57 5.07 4.60 12.51
N SER A 58 5.03 5.27 11.36
CA SER A 58 3.83 5.92 10.86
C SER A 58 3.21 5.14 9.70
N ARG A 59 1.91 5.34 9.48
CA ARG A 59 1.20 4.83 8.31
C ARG A 59 1.84 5.27 7.00
N PHE A 60 2.45 6.46 6.96
CA PHE A 60 3.21 6.90 5.78
C PHE A 60 4.33 5.93 5.40
N SER A 61 5.10 5.47 6.39
CA SER A 61 6.20 4.53 6.15
C SER A 61 5.69 3.17 5.69
N HIS A 62 4.54 2.75 6.21
CA HIS A 62 3.86 1.53 5.83
C HIS A 62 3.28 1.61 4.41
N SER A 63 2.53 2.67 4.06
CA SER A 63 1.98 2.84 2.70
C SER A 63 3.07 2.86 1.61
N LEU A 64 4.23 3.48 1.89
CA LEU A 64 5.40 3.38 0.99
C LEU A 64 5.93 1.96 0.85
N GLY A 65 5.94 1.20 1.95
CA GLY A 65 6.43 -0.16 1.96
C GLY A 65 5.47 -1.16 1.32
N ALA A 66 4.15 -1.00 1.53
CA ALA A 66 3.11 -1.75 0.85
C ALA A 66 3.18 -1.53 -0.67
N MET A 67 3.33 -0.27 -1.13
CA MET A 67 3.58 0.04 -2.54
C MET A 67 4.84 -0.66 -3.07
N GLN A 68 5.92 -0.71 -2.28
CA GLN A 68 7.15 -1.40 -2.69
C GLN A 68 6.96 -2.92 -2.73
N MET A 69 6.18 -3.50 -1.82
CA MET A 69 5.83 -4.92 -1.88
C MET A 69 4.98 -5.25 -3.10
N ALA A 70 3.97 -4.44 -3.40
CA ALA A 70 3.17 -4.59 -4.61
C ALA A 70 4.05 -4.55 -5.87
N ARG A 71 5.02 -3.61 -5.93
CA ARG A 71 6.00 -3.54 -7.04
C ARG A 71 6.81 -4.82 -7.17
N ARG A 72 7.35 -5.35 -6.07
CA ARG A 72 8.12 -6.61 -6.08
C ARG A 72 7.25 -7.79 -6.51
N MET A 73 6.02 -7.88 -6.03
CA MET A 73 5.07 -8.93 -6.42
C MET A 73 4.79 -8.88 -7.92
N ILE A 74 4.49 -7.70 -8.47
CA ILE A 74 4.28 -7.50 -9.91
C ILE A 74 5.53 -7.90 -10.70
N ASP A 75 6.73 -7.44 -10.29
CA ASP A 75 7.98 -7.75 -10.99
C ASP A 75 8.30 -9.26 -11.00
N VAL A 76 7.95 -9.98 -9.93
CA VAL A 76 8.08 -11.45 -9.85
C VAL A 76 7.09 -12.13 -10.79
N LEU A 77 5.82 -11.75 -10.73
CA LEU A 77 4.75 -12.33 -11.55
C LEU A 77 4.98 -12.08 -13.05
N SER A 78 5.46 -10.89 -13.41
CA SER A 78 5.86 -10.56 -14.78
C SER A 78 7.01 -11.42 -15.28
N ARG A 79 8.02 -11.72 -14.44
CA ARG A 79 9.19 -12.53 -14.82
C ARG A 79 8.86 -14.01 -15.00
N ASN A 80 7.98 -14.54 -14.17
CA ASN A 80 7.60 -15.95 -14.20
C ASN A 80 6.56 -16.29 -15.28
N GLN A 81 6.19 -15.30 -16.12
CA GLN A 81 5.19 -15.40 -17.20
C GLN A 81 3.84 -16.00 -16.74
N SER A 82 3.55 -15.96 -15.44
CA SER A 82 2.37 -16.61 -14.86
C SER A 82 1.08 -15.83 -15.17
N PHE A 83 1.19 -14.63 -15.76
CA PHE A 83 0.05 -13.82 -16.17
C PHE A 83 0.47 -12.75 -17.19
N ASP A 84 -0.45 -12.39 -18.08
CA ASP A 84 -0.23 -11.25 -18.97
C ASP A 84 -0.33 -9.94 -18.19
N THR A 85 0.84 -9.40 -17.87
CA THR A 85 0.95 -8.11 -17.19
C THR A 85 1.04 -6.93 -18.20
N SER A 86 0.72 -7.13 -19.48
CA SER A 86 0.82 -6.10 -20.54
C SER A 86 -0.02 -4.83 -20.29
N GLY A 87 -0.98 -4.86 -19.38
CA GLY A 87 -1.69 -3.68 -18.91
C GLY A 87 -0.82 -2.80 -18.02
N ASP A 88 0.03 -1.95 -18.61
CA ASP A 88 0.85 -0.97 -17.87
C ASP A 88 0.00 -0.09 -16.93
N HIS A 89 -1.24 0.20 -17.31
CA HIS A 89 -2.19 0.92 -16.48
C HIS A 89 -2.69 0.09 -15.28
N ASP A 90 -2.87 -1.21 -15.40
CA ASP A 90 -3.31 -2.06 -14.28
C ASP A 90 -2.20 -2.24 -13.25
N LYS A 91 -0.96 -2.39 -13.70
CA LYS A 91 0.22 -2.34 -12.81
C LYS A 91 0.27 -1.02 -12.06
N THR A 92 0.19 0.10 -12.79
CA THR A 92 0.30 1.43 -12.18
C THR A 92 -0.86 1.69 -11.22
N ALA A 93 -2.09 1.33 -11.59
CA ALA A 93 -3.25 1.42 -10.71
C ALA A 93 -3.06 0.57 -9.44
N THR A 94 -2.45 -0.61 -9.54
CA THR A 94 -2.14 -1.46 -8.38
C THR A 94 -1.12 -0.79 -7.46
N LEU A 95 -0.04 -0.23 -7.99
CA LEU A 95 0.95 0.50 -7.17
C LEU A 95 0.34 1.72 -6.48
N VAL A 96 -0.52 2.45 -7.22
CA VAL A 96 -1.28 3.57 -6.68
C VAL A 96 -2.23 3.12 -5.58
N ALA A 97 -3.00 2.04 -5.80
CA ALA A 97 -3.91 1.49 -4.78
C ALA A 97 -3.15 1.04 -3.53
N ALA A 98 -2.01 0.35 -3.68
CA ALA A 98 -1.16 -0.06 -2.57
C ALA A 98 -0.62 1.15 -1.78
N LEU A 99 -0.26 2.23 -2.46
CA LEU A 99 0.16 3.47 -1.82
C LEU A 99 -1.01 4.17 -1.08
N LEU A 100 -2.23 4.06 -1.61
CA LEU A 100 -3.41 4.78 -1.14
C LEU A 100 -4.29 4.00 -0.15
N HIS A 101 -4.11 2.69 0.00
CA HIS A 101 -5.07 1.84 0.73
C HIS A 101 -5.39 2.34 2.14
N ASP A 102 -4.39 2.93 2.78
CA ASP A 102 -4.41 3.33 4.17
C ASP A 102 -4.66 4.84 4.40
N ILE A 103 -4.89 5.62 3.33
CA ILE A 103 -5.02 7.09 3.47
C ILE A 103 -6.22 7.50 4.31
N GLY A 104 -7.25 6.65 4.36
CA GLY A 104 -8.50 6.83 5.11
C GLY A 104 -8.35 6.75 6.62
N HIS A 105 -7.26 6.20 7.15
CA HIS A 105 -7.10 6.06 8.59
C HIS A 105 -7.03 7.41 9.32
N GLY A 106 -7.77 7.48 10.43
CA GLY A 106 -7.77 8.59 11.36
C GLY A 106 -6.70 8.46 12.46
N PRO A 107 -6.65 9.42 13.40
CA PRO A 107 -5.76 9.36 14.56
C PRO A 107 -5.99 8.09 15.37
N TYR A 108 -4.94 7.37 15.75
CA TYR A 108 -5.05 6.08 16.46
C TYR A 108 -5.78 4.97 15.69
N SER A 109 -5.87 5.08 14.35
CA SER A 109 -6.25 3.97 13.48
C SER A 109 -7.64 3.39 13.82
N HIS A 110 -7.75 2.08 14.09
CA HIS A 110 -9.02 1.42 14.40
C HIS A 110 -9.70 1.96 15.66
N VAL A 111 -8.95 2.49 16.63
CA VAL A 111 -9.55 3.12 17.82
C VAL A 111 -10.45 4.29 17.42
N PHE A 112 -10.11 5.02 16.36
CA PHE A 112 -10.96 6.10 15.85
C PHE A 112 -12.27 5.58 15.28
N GLU A 113 -12.24 4.46 14.56
CA GLU A 113 -13.42 3.82 14.00
C GLU A 113 -14.36 3.34 15.11
N ASP A 114 -13.81 2.72 16.14
CA ASP A 114 -14.57 2.27 17.31
C ASP A 114 -15.25 3.45 18.03
N ILE A 115 -14.55 4.59 18.16
CA ILE A 115 -15.12 5.81 18.74
C ILE A 115 -16.24 6.37 17.84
N LEU A 116 -16.03 6.43 16.52
CA LEU A 116 -17.06 6.90 15.60
C LEU A 116 -18.31 6.02 15.65
N ASP A 117 -18.14 4.70 15.66
CA ASP A 117 -19.26 3.75 15.77
C ASP A 117 -19.99 3.90 17.10
N HIS A 118 -19.26 4.13 18.21
CA HIS A 118 -19.86 4.43 19.51
C HIS A 118 -20.76 5.68 19.48
N PHE A 119 -20.42 6.68 18.67
CA PHE A 119 -21.24 7.88 18.45
C PHE A 119 -22.26 7.73 17.30
N GLY A 120 -22.47 6.51 16.78
CA GLY A 120 -23.43 6.21 15.72
C GLY A 120 -22.97 6.58 14.30
N ILE A 121 -21.70 6.90 14.11
CA ILE A 121 -21.11 7.24 12.81
C ILE A 121 -20.44 5.98 12.25
N LYS A 122 -21.19 5.22 11.44
CA LYS A 122 -20.68 4.01 10.77
C LYS A 122 -19.84 4.37 9.55
N ARG A 123 -18.55 4.64 9.76
CA ARG A 123 -17.55 4.79 8.69
C ARG A 123 -16.24 4.12 9.07
N ASN A 124 -15.81 3.16 8.25
CA ASN A 124 -14.48 2.56 8.33
C ASN A 124 -13.46 3.36 7.51
N HIS A 125 -12.17 3.06 7.69
CA HIS A 125 -11.09 3.69 6.92
C HIS A 125 -11.26 3.51 5.41
N GLU A 126 -11.80 2.40 4.92
CA GLU A 126 -12.02 2.19 3.47
C GLU A 126 -12.98 3.25 2.88
N ALA A 127 -14.10 3.52 3.56
CA ALA A 127 -15.02 4.58 3.16
C ALA A 127 -14.35 5.97 3.19
N PHE A 128 -13.47 6.22 4.16
CA PHE A 128 -12.67 7.44 4.20
C PHE A 128 -11.60 7.49 3.11
N THR A 129 -11.00 6.36 2.73
CA THR A 129 -10.04 6.26 1.63
C THR A 129 -10.72 6.72 0.34
N LEU A 130 -11.90 6.18 0.01
CA LEU A 130 -12.67 6.61 -1.17
C LEU A 130 -13.06 8.09 -1.09
N ALA A 131 -13.51 8.57 0.06
CA ALA A 131 -13.88 9.98 0.24
C ALA A 131 -12.67 10.93 0.08
N LEU A 132 -11.48 10.52 0.52
CA LEU A 132 -10.25 11.30 0.35
C LEU A 132 -9.75 11.26 -1.09
N ILE A 133 -9.86 10.12 -1.78
CA ILE A 133 -9.55 10.05 -3.22
C ILE A 133 -10.44 11.05 -3.97
N GLU A 134 -11.74 11.00 -3.73
CA GLU A 134 -12.75 11.82 -4.43
C GLU A 134 -12.66 13.31 -4.08
N GLY A 135 -12.37 13.64 -2.81
CA GLY A 135 -12.46 15.01 -2.28
C GLY A 135 -11.15 15.81 -2.26
N THR A 136 -10.06 15.31 -2.84
CA THR A 136 -8.73 15.94 -2.76
C THR A 136 -8.00 15.96 -4.10
N GLU A 137 -6.78 16.51 -4.15
CA GLU A 137 -5.95 16.58 -5.35
C GLU A 137 -5.59 15.19 -5.93
N ILE A 138 -5.88 14.10 -5.22
CA ILE A 138 -5.65 12.74 -5.69
C ILE A 138 -6.53 12.47 -6.91
N LYS A 139 -7.82 12.83 -6.89
CA LYS A 139 -8.73 12.61 -8.02
C LYS A 139 -8.17 13.20 -9.30
N ASP A 140 -7.79 14.48 -9.29
CA ASP A 140 -7.29 15.18 -10.46
C ASP A 140 -6.03 14.51 -11.03
N LYS A 141 -5.10 14.09 -10.16
CA LYS A 141 -3.88 13.37 -10.56
C LYS A 141 -4.20 12.01 -11.20
N LEU A 142 -5.12 11.25 -10.62
CA LEU A 142 -5.52 9.94 -11.15
C LEU A 142 -6.31 10.07 -12.46
N THR A 143 -7.18 11.08 -12.58
CA THR A 143 -7.93 11.36 -13.81
C THR A 143 -6.99 11.80 -14.93
N ALA A 144 -6.04 12.70 -14.65
CA ALA A 144 -5.04 13.14 -15.62
C ALA A 144 -4.17 11.98 -16.13
N ALA A 145 -3.90 10.98 -15.29
CA ALA A 145 -3.17 9.78 -15.66
C ALA A 145 -4.05 8.68 -16.31
N GLY A 146 -5.38 8.87 -16.40
CA GLY A 146 -6.31 7.85 -16.91
C GLY A 146 -6.43 6.60 -16.02
N LEU A 147 -6.15 6.73 -14.71
CA LEU A 147 -6.09 5.62 -13.75
C LEU A 147 -7.20 5.64 -12.70
N TYR A 148 -8.02 6.70 -12.66
CA TYR A 148 -9.06 6.89 -11.63
C TYR A 148 -9.97 5.66 -11.51
N GLU A 149 -10.68 5.29 -12.58
CA GLU A 149 -11.62 4.15 -12.56
C GLU A 149 -10.94 2.82 -12.17
N LYS A 150 -9.75 2.55 -12.72
CA LYS A 150 -8.99 1.33 -12.41
C LYS A 150 -8.60 1.28 -10.93
N THR A 151 -8.19 2.42 -10.37
CA THR A 151 -7.79 2.53 -8.95
C THR A 151 -9.00 2.35 -8.03
N ILE A 152 -10.14 2.98 -8.33
CA ILE A 152 -11.38 2.83 -7.53
C ILE A 152 -11.90 1.39 -7.56
N ASN A 153 -11.80 0.72 -8.71
CA ASN A 153 -12.18 -0.69 -8.83
C ASN A 153 -11.36 -1.61 -7.92
N LEU A 154 -10.10 -1.28 -7.61
CA LEU A 154 -9.28 -2.08 -6.68
C LEU A 154 -9.70 -1.94 -5.21
N PHE A 155 -10.49 -0.93 -4.85
CA PHE A 155 -11.02 -0.74 -3.51
C PHE A 155 -12.46 -1.22 -3.33
N THR A 156 -13.20 -1.38 -4.43
CA THR A 156 -14.65 -1.62 -4.40
C THR A 156 -15.04 -3.03 -4.85
N LYS A 157 -14.12 -3.75 -5.50
CA LYS A 157 -14.33 -5.15 -5.88
C LYS A 157 -13.96 -6.08 -4.74
N GLU A 158 -14.60 -7.24 -4.75
CA GLU A 158 -14.31 -8.30 -3.78
C GLU A 158 -12.83 -8.73 -3.87
N PRO A 159 -12.18 -9.00 -2.73
CA PRO A 159 -10.85 -9.60 -2.69
C PRO A 159 -10.75 -10.82 -3.61
N GLY A 160 -9.70 -10.89 -4.42
CA GLY A 160 -9.52 -12.00 -5.37
C GLY A 160 -10.33 -11.91 -6.67
N TYR A 161 -11.06 -10.82 -6.93
CA TYR A 161 -11.75 -10.59 -8.21
C TYR A 161 -10.82 -10.74 -9.42
N ASN A 162 -9.57 -10.30 -9.28
CA ASN A 162 -8.48 -10.60 -10.19
C ASN A 162 -7.15 -10.58 -9.42
N VAL A 163 -6.08 -10.94 -10.11
CA VAL A 163 -4.71 -10.95 -9.56
C VAL A 163 -4.33 -9.61 -8.93
N PHE A 164 -4.67 -8.48 -9.58
CA PHE A 164 -4.34 -7.15 -9.08
C PHE A 164 -5.06 -6.81 -7.76
N ASN A 165 -6.33 -7.19 -7.61
CA ASN A 165 -7.05 -7.08 -6.34
C ASN A 165 -6.41 -7.94 -5.26
N ALA A 166 -6.01 -9.17 -5.59
CA ALA A 166 -5.38 -10.08 -4.63
C ALA A 166 -4.03 -9.57 -4.11
N ILE A 167 -3.29 -8.79 -4.92
CA ILE A 167 -2.05 -8.13 -4.49
C ILE A 167 -2.34 -7.06 -3.42
N ILE A 168 -3.47 -6.36 -3.50
CA ILE A 168 -3.84 -5.30 -2.55
C ILE A 168 -4.50 -5.87 -1.29
N SER A 169 -5.43 -6.82 -1.46
CA SER A 169 -6.21 -7.40 -0.38
C SER A 169 -6.45 -8.88 -0.64
N SER A 170 -5.86 -9.74 0.20
CA SER A 170 -6.06 -11.19 0.22
C SER A 170 -5.55 -11.79 1.55
N GLN A 171 -5.23 -13.08 1.57
CA GLN A 171 -4.50 -13.68 2.69
C GLN A 171 -2.98 -13.48 2.56
N LEU A 172 -2.50 -13.23 1.34
CA LEU A 172 -1.09 -12.97 1.01
C LEU A 172 -1.03 -11.74 0.10
N ASP A 173 -1.16 -10.56 0.70
CA ASP A 173 -1.19 -9.27 0.02
C ASP A 173 0.01 -8.37 0.43
N CYS A 174 0.18 -7.27 -0.30
CA CYS A 174 1.28 -6.34 -0.07
C CYS A 174 1.19 -5.59 1.27
N ASP A 175 -0.02 -5.41 1.80
CA ASP A 175 -0.29 -4.78 3.09
C ASP A 175 0.28 -5.65 4.22
N ARG A 176 -0.17 -6.92 4.30
CA ARG A 176 0.30 -7.90 5.29
C ARG A 176 1.78 -8.13 5.22
N LEU A 177 2.33 -8.28 4.02
CA LEU A 177 3.77 -8.49 3.86
C LEU A 177 4.59 -7.29 4.37
N ASP A 178 4.12 -6.06 4.16
CA ASP A 178 4.82 -4.90 4.72
C ASP A 178 4.66 -4.82 6.25
N PHE A 179 3.44 -4.82 6.78
CA PHE A 179 3.25 -4.57 8.21
C PHE A 179 3.88 -5.68 9.06
N LEU A 180 3.87 -6.94 8.61
CA LEU A 180 4.52 -8.03 9.35
C LEU A 180 6.03 -7.79 9.48
N CYS A 181 6.70 -7.40 8.40
CA CYS A 181 8.13 -7.08 8.45
C CYS A 181 8.40 -5.79 9.25
N ARG A 182 7.56 -4.77 9.06
CA ARG A 182 7.76 -3.43 9.65
C ARG A 182 7.45 -3.39 11.14
N ASP A 183 6.35 -3.98 11.56
CA ASP A 183 5.94 -4.04 12.96
C ASP A 183 6.96 -4.85 13.75
N ARG A 184 7.41 -5.99 13.21
CA ARG A 184 8.52 -6.76 13.77
C ARG A 184 9.79 -5.92 13.93
N TYR A 185 10.18 -5.17 12.89
CA TYR A 185 11.37 -4.32 12.92
C TYR A 185 11.31 -3.29 14.06
N HIS A 186 10.17 -2.61 14.22
CA HIS A 186 10.02 -1.52 15.19
C HIS A 186 9.72 -2.00 16.61
N THR A 187 9.02 -3.13 16.77
CA THR A 187 8.75 -3.72 18.10
C THR A 187 9.94 -4.48 18.66
N GLY A 188 10.89 -4.89 17.82
CA GLY A 188 12.03 -5.73 18.23
C GLY A 188 11.67 -7.19 18.47
N ILE A 189 10.47 -7.62 18.07
CA ILE A 189 10.05 -9.03 18.12
C ILE A 189 10.97 -9.84 17.22
N ARG A 190 11.60 -10.89 17.77
CA ARG A 190 12.58 -11.72 17.04
C ARG A 190 11.96 -12.94 16.36
N SER A 191 10.83 -13.43 16.88
CA SER A 191 10.04 -14.51 16.29
C SER A 191 9.20 -14.02 15.11
N ALA A 192 8.65 -14.93 14.30
CA ALA A 192 7.83 -14.63 13.12
C ALA A 192 8.57 -13.85 12.01
N ALA A 193 9.76 -14.31 11.62
CA ALA A 193 10.47 -13.76 10.46
C ALA A 193 9.84 -14.34 9.20
N LEU A 194 9.59 -13.48 8.20
CA LEU A 194 9.22 -13.94 6.87
C LEU A 194 10.47 -14.02 6.00
N ASP A 195 10.68 -15.16 5.35
CA ASP A 195 11.63 -15.26 4.25
C ASP A 195 10.96 -14.77 2.96
N LEU A 196 11.01 -13.46 2.74
CA LEU A 196 10.38 -12.83 1.58
C LEU A 196 11.00 -13.29 0.27
N GLU A 197 12.29 -13.62 0.24
CA GLU A 197 12.94 -14.07 -0.99
C GLU A 197 12.43 -15.46 -1.38
N TRP A 198 12.32 -16.39 -0.42
CA TRP A 198 11.74 -17.70 -0.67
C TRP A 198 10.26 -17.63 -1.09
N LEU A 199 9.48 -16.78 -0.40
CA LEU A 199 8.06 -16.57 -0.73
C LEU A 199 7.89 -16.01 -2.16
N PHE A 200 8.68 -15.00 -2.53
CA PHE A 200 8.62 -14.42 -3.86
C PHE A 200 9.17 -15.36 -4.94
N ASP A 201 10.21 -16.13 -4.67
CA ASP A 201 10.68 -17.14 -5.62
C ASP A 201 9.61 -18.21 -5.91
N SER A 202 8.72 -18.47 -4.95
CA SER A 202 7.62 -19.43 -5.06
C SER A 202 6.30 -18.83 -5.56
N LEU A 203 6.17 -17.51 -5.70
CA LEU A 203 4.90 -16.85 -6.04
C LEU A 203 4.51 -17.10 -7.51
N ARG A 204 3.34 -17.71 -7.73
CA ARG A 204 2.79 -18.04 -9.06
C ARG A 204 1.29 -17.72 -9.12
N ILE A 205 0.77 -17.64 -10.34
CA ILE A 205 -0.66 -17.55 -10.64
C ILE A 205 -1.03 -18.85 -11.32
N GLU A 206 -2.00 -19.56 -10.77
CA GLU A 206 -2.49 -20.83 -11.31
C GLU A 206 -4.01 -20.88 -11.20
N GLU A 207 -4.65 -21.59 -12.14
CA GLU A 207 -6.04 -21.97 -12.00
C GLU A 207 -6.12 -23.13 -11.00
N VAL A 208 -6.76 -22.90 -9.85
CA VAL A 208 -6.98 -23.96 -8.86
C VAL A 208 -8.27 -24.69 -9.22
N PRO A 209 -8.22 -25.99 -9.59
CA PRO A 209 -9.43 -26.76 -9.74
C PRO A 209 -10.08 -26.92 -8.36
N ILE A 210 -11.32 -26.46 -8.24
CA ILE A 210 -12.16 -26.60 -7.04
C ILE A 210 -12.82 -27.98 -7.05
#